data_AF-A0A358E1Q6-F1
#
_entry.id   AF-A0A358E1Q6-F1
#
_cell.length_a   1.000
_cell.length_b   1.000
_cell.length_c   1.000
_cell.angle_alpha   90.00
_cell.angle_beta   90.00
_cell.angle_gamma   90.00
#
_symmetry.space_group_name_H-M   'P 1'
#
loop_
_entity.id
_entity.type
_entity.pdbx_description
1 polymer ?
#
loop_
_entity_poly.entity_id
_entity_poly.type
_entity_poly.pdbx_seq_one_letter_code
_entity_poly.pdbx_strand_id
1 'polypeptide(L)' 'MIIPAIDLIDGHVVRLYQGDYEQKTQYELDPVDVVHDYADQGAT' A
#
# COMPACT_ATOMS: atom_id res chain seq x y z
N MET A 1 1.71 -8.30 -17.25
CA MET A 1 0.76 -7.56 -16.41
C MET A 1 1.32 -7.52 -15.00
N ILE A 2 1.56 -6.34 -14.47
CA ILE A 2 2.03 -6.12 -13.10
C ILE A 2 0.84 -5.56 -12.32
N ILE A 3 0.56 -6.10 -11.14
CA ILE A 3 -0.52 -5.65 -10.27
C ILE A 3 0.14 -5.09 -9.00
N PRO A 4 0.27 -3.77 -8.87
CA PRO A 4 0.75 -3.18 -7.62
C PRO A 4 -0.32 -3.31 -6.53
N ALA A 5 0.10 -3.36 -5.27
CA ALA A 5 -0.79 -3.55 -4.14
C ALA A 5 -0.33 -2.70 -2.95
N ILE A 6 -1.31 -2.19 -2.21
CA ILE A 6 -1.15 -1.60 -0.89
C ILE A 6 -2.05 -2.32 0.10
N ASP A 7 -1.57 -2.49 1.32
CA ASP A 7 -2.36 -3.01 2.43
C ASP A 7 -2.79 -1.83 3.31
N LEU A 8 -4.03 -1.85 3.80
CA LEU A 8 -4.59 -0.80 4.64
C LEU A 8 -5.01 -1.34 6.01
N ILE A 9 -4.61 -0.63 7.08
CA ILE A 9 -5.13 -0.82 8.43
C ILE A 9 -5.50 0.56 8.98
N ASP A 10 -6.74 0.73 9.42
CA ASP A 10 -7.28 1.99 9.97
C ASP A 10 -7.03 3.22 9.08
N GLY A 11 -7.06 3.03 7.75
CA GLY A 11 -6.83 4.10 6.77
C GLY A 11 -5.36 4.42 6.48
N HIS A 12 -4.42 3.73 7.12
CA HIS A 12 -2.99 3.90 6.88
C HIS A 12 -2.43 2.83 5.95
N VAL A 13 -1.50 3.23 5.08
CA VAL A 13 -0.72 2.30 4.25
C VAL A 13 0.27 1.55 5.14
N VAL A 14 0.21 0.21 5.11
CA VAL A 14 1.04 -0.65 5.95
C VAL A 14 1.66 -1.79 5.16
N ARG A 15 2.64 -2.45 5.78
CA ARG A 15 3.16 -3.74 5.35
C ARG A 15 3.38 -4.62 6.58
N LEU A 16 2.85 -5.84 6.54
CA LEU A 16 3.08 -6.83 7.58
C LEU A 16 4.21 -7.78 7.16
N TYR A 17 5.17 -8.06 8.04
CA TYR A 17 6.17 -9.08 7.79
C TYR A 17 5.51 -10.46 7.86
N GLN A 18 5.46 -11.18 6.73
CA GLN A 18 4.81 -12.51 6.64
C GLN A 18 3.35 -12.55 7.17
N GLY A 19 2.65 -11.42 7.15
CA GLY A 19 1.28 -11.31 7.68
C GLY A 19 1.17 -11.13 9.20
N ASP A 20 2.28 -10.96 9.89
CA ASP A 20 2.32 -10.71 11.34
C ASP A 20 1.94 -9.25 11.66
N TYR A 21 0.82 -9.06 12.37
CA TYR A 21 0.31 -7.76 12.79
C TYR A 21 1.18 -7.08 13.86
N GLU A 22 1.94 -7.85 14.64
CA GLU A 22 2.89 -7.30 15.61
C GLU A 22 4.14 -6.74 14.91
N GLN A 23 4.44 -7.25 13.71
CA GLN A 23 5.53 -6.78 12.86
C GLN A 23 5.02 -5.95 11.68
N LYS A 24 4.32 -4.86 12.01
CA LYS A 24 3.81 -3.89 11.05
C LYS A 24 4.79 -2.74 10.81
N THR A 25 4.96 -2.39 9.55
CA THR A 25 5.56 -1.12 9.11
C THR A 25 4.47 -0.22 8.58
N GLN A 26 4.32 0.97 9.14
CA GLN A 26 3.40 1.99 8.65
C GLN A 26 4.17 2.99 7.77
N TYR A 27 3.57 3.37 6.64
CA TYR A 27 4.10 4.39 5.75
C TYR A 27 3.28 5.67 5.90
N GLU A 28 3.95 6.82 6.00
CA GLU A 28 3.32 8.13 5.98
C GLU A 28 3.00 8.54 4.55
N LEU A 29 2.04 7.86 3.94
CA LEU A 29 1.56 8.09 2.58
C LEU A 29 0.03 8.16 2.60
N ASP A 30 -0.54 9.05 1.79
CA ASP A 30 -1.98 9.02 1.51
C ASP A 30 -2.27 7.84 0.57
N PRO A 31 -3.16 6.91 0.95
CA PRO A 31 -3.48 5.76 0.10
C PRO A 31 -4.07 6.16 -1.26
N VAL A 32 -4.75 7.31 -1.35
CA VAL A 32 -5.33 7.84 -2.59
C VAL A 32 -4.23 8.31 -3.54
N ASP A 33 -3.22 9.00 -3.01
CA ASP A 33 -2.07 9.44 -3.82
C ASP A 33 -1.29 8.24 -4.38
N VAL A 34 -1.12 7.18 -3.58
CA VAL A 34 -0.40 5.97 -4.01
C VAL A 34 -1.12 5.25 -5.17
N VAL A 35 -2.45 5.11 -5.10
CA VAL A 35 -3.19 4.46 -6.20
C VAL A 35 -3.21 5.31 -7.47
N HIS A 36 -3.21 6.64 -7.35
CA HIS A 36 -3.07 7.53 -8.50
C HIS A 36 -1.67 7.41 -9.13
N ASP A 37 -0.61 7.40 -8.32
CA ASP A 37 0.77 7.20 -8.81
C ASP A 37 0.92 5.86 -9.55
N TYR A 38 0.31 4.78 -9.05
CA TYR A 38 0.29 3.50 -9.75
C TYR A 38 -0.41 3.58 -11.11
N ALA A 39 -1.57 4.25 -11.17
CA ALA A 39 -2.30 4.43 -12.41
C ALA A 39 -1.51 5.28 -13.42
N ASP A 40 -0.88 6.36 -12.96
CA ASP A 40 -0.03 7.25 -13.77
C ASP A 40 1.21 6.51 -14.31
N GLN A 41 1.72 5.52 -13.58
CA GLN A 41 2.79 4.62 -14.03
C GLN A 41 2.31 3.51 -14.98
N GLY A 42 1.01 3.46 -15.31
CA GLY A 42 0.43 2.55 -16.29
C GLY A 42 -0.15 1.27 -15.69
N ALA A 43 -0.39 1.21 -14.39
CA ALA A 43 -1.24 0.17 -13.81
C ALA A 43 -2.70 0.40 -14.26
N THR A 44 -3.36 -0.67 -14.71
CA THR A 44 -4.73 -0.65 -15.27
C THR A 44 -5.55 -1.81 -14.74
#